data_AF-A0A1V5GB71-F1
#
_entry.id   AF-A0A1V5GB71-F1
#
_cell.length_a   1.000
_cell.length_b   1.000
_cell.length_c   1.000
_cell.angle_alpha   90.00
_cell.angle_beta   90.00
_cell.angle_gamma   90.00
#
_symmetry.space_group_name_H-M   'P 1'
#
loop_
_entity.id
_entity.type
_entity.pdbx_description
1 polymer ?
#
loop_
_entity_poly.entity_id
_entity_poly.type
_entity_poly.pdbx_seq_one_letter_code
_entity_poly.pdbx_strand_id
1 'polypeptide(L)' 'MDKSKKLTMGKFSWQEGYGAFFYSKTHVERVIRYIKNQKQHHEKISFTEEYLDMLRKFGVDFKEAYIFKSVDYK' A
#
# COMPACT_ATOMS: atom_id res chain seq x y z
N MET A 1 18.06 7.95 -11.07
CA MET A 1 16.91 8.68 -11.61
C MET A 1 17.45 9.89 -12.35
N ASP A 2 17.15 10.02 -13.64
CA ASP A 2 17.59 11.16 -14.44
C ASP A 2 16.96 12.45 -13.88
N LYS A 3 17.80 13.34 -13.35
CA LYS A 3 17.37 14.60 -12.71
C LYS A 3 16.93 15.65 -13.73
N SER A 4 17.16 15.42 -15.03
CA SER A 4 16.79 16.36 -16.10
C SER A 4 15.27 16.42 -16.33
N LYS A 5 14.55 15.34 -15.98
CA LYS A 5 13.09 15.28 -16.08
C LYS A 5 12.45 15.64 -14.74
N LYS A 6 11.85 16.84 -14.65
CA LYS A 6 11.04 17.28 -13.51
C LYS A 6 9.71 16.52 -13.46
N LEU A 7 9.75 15.27 -13.03
CA LEU A 7 8.57 14.39 -12.90
C LEU A 7 7.76 14.67 -11.62
N THR A 8 8.33 15.37 -10.64
CA THR A 8 7.68 15.70 -9.37
C THR A 8 7.88 17.17 -9.03
N MET A 9 6.86 17.77 -8.39
CA MET A 9 6.90 19.16 -7.91
C MET A 9 7.86 19.37 -6.73
N GLY A 10 8.23 18.29 -6.02
CA GLY A 10 9.12 18.31 -4.86
C GLY A 10 10.21 17.24 -4.90
N LYS A 11 10.97 17.12 -3.81
CA LYS A 11 11.96 16.06 -3.64
C LYS A 11 11.24 14.72 -3.57
N PHE A 12 11.45 13.90 -4.60
CA PHE A 12 10.96 12.53 -4.60
C PHE A 12 11.68 11.72 -3.50
N SER A 13 10.91 11.00 -2.71
CA SER A 13 11.38 9.99 -1.76
C SER A 13 10.47 8.77 -1.85
N TRP A 14 11.06 7.60 -1.66
CA TRP A 14 10.28 6.38 -1.49
C TRP A 14 9.63 6.38 -0.11
N GLN A 15 8.51 5.67 0.02
CA GLN A 15 7.93 5.38 1.32
C GLN A 15 8.96 4.63 2.19
N GLU A 16 9.05 4.98 3.46
CA GLU A 16 10.04 4.43 4.39
C GLU A 16 9.82 2.95 4.76
N GLY A 17 8.74 2.33 4.27
CA GLY A 17 8.52 0.89 4.45
C GLY A 17 7.51 0.30 3.47
N TYR A 18 7.44 -1.04 3.46
CA TYR A 18 6.55 -1.83 2.61
C TYR A 18 6.04 -3.08 3.34
N GLY A 19 4.92 -3.63 2.88
CA GLY A 19 4.39 -4.93 3.31
C GLY A 19 4.51 -5.97 2.20
N ALA A 20 4.87 -7.20 2.54
CA ALA A 20 4.92 -8.33 1.61
C ALA A 20 4.07 -9.48 2.14
N PHE A 21 3.18 -9.99 1.29
CA PHE A 21 2.24 -11.06 1.64
C PHE A 21 2.34 -12.20 0.62
N PHE A 22 2.33 -13.44 1.11
CA PHE A 22 2.41 -14.62 0.26
C PHE A 22 1.01 -15.07 -0.18
N TYR A 23 0.89 -15.40 -1.47
CA TYR A 23 -0.33 -15.96 -2.05
C TYR A 23 0.00 -17.18 -2.92
N SER A 24 -0.86 -18.20 -2.88
CA SER A 24 -0.80 -19.33 -3.82
C SER A 24 -0.96 -18.90 -5.28
N LYS A 25 -0.42 -19.69 -6.22
CA LYS A 25 -0.54 -19.51 -7.68
C LYS A 25 -2.01 -19.38 -8.12
N THR A 26 -2.93 -20.07 -7.47
CA THR A 26 -4.37 -20.01 -7.76
C THR A 26 -4.99 -18.65 -7.45
N HIS A 27 -4.34 -17.81 -6.64
CA HIS A 27 -4.82 -16.47 -6.29
C HIS A 27 -4.36 -15.38 -7.26
N VAL A 28 -3.52 -15.69 -8.25
CA VAL A 28 -2.95 -14.68 -9.16
C VAL A 28 -4.04 -13.87 -9.86
N GLU A 29 -5.09 -14.52 -10.38
CA GLU A 29 -6.20 -13.82 -11.03
C GLU A 29 -6.95 -12.88 -10.07
N ARG A 30 -7.09 -13.29 -8.81
CA ARG A 30 -7.72 -12.47 -7.76
C ARG A 30 -6.86 -11.25 -7.45
N VAL A 31 -5.53 -11.41 -7.34
CA VAL A 31 -4.59 -10.31 -7.12
C VAL A 31 -4.59 -9.34 -8.30
N ILE A 32 -4.60 -9.83 -9.54
CA ILE A 32 -4.68 -8.99 -10.73
C ILE A 32 -5.97 -8.16 -10.70
N ARG A 33 -7.11 -8.77 -10.40
CA ARG A 33 -8.40 -8.08 -10.30
C ARG A 33 -8.41 -7.06 -9.18
N TYR A 34 -7.80 -7.39 -8.05
CA TYR A 34 -7.63 -6.48 -6.91
C TYR A 34 -6.84 -5.22 -7.31
N ILE A 35 -5.67 -5.36 -7.92
CA ILE A 35 -4.83 -4.23 -8.37
C ILE A 35 -5.57 -3.37 -9.39
N LYS A 36 -6.28 -3.98 -10.36
CA LYS A 36 -7.03 -3.25 -11.39
C LYS A 36 -8.13 -2.35 -10.81
N ASN A 37 -8.76 -2.76 -9.72
CA ASN A 37 -9.89 -2.06 -9.12
C ASN A 37 -9.49 -1.20 -7.91
N GLN A 38 -8.19 -1.08 -7.61
CA GLN A 38 -7.68 -0.44 -6.41
C GLN A 38 -8.07 1.04 -6.29
N LYS A 39 -8.13 1.77 -7.42
CA LYS A 39 -8.58 3.17 -7.43
C LYS A 39 -10.02 3.31 -6.89
N GLN A 40 -10.95 2.50 -7.41
CA GLN A 40 -12.35 2.51 -7.00
C GLN A 40 -12.53 2.01 -5.56
N HIS A 41 -11.68 1.06 -5.13
CA HIS A 41 -11.69 0.56 -3.76
C HIS A 41 -11.28 1.65 -2.77
N HIS A 42 -10.21 2.39 -3.09
CA HIS A 42 -9.69 3.46 -2.22
C HIS A 42 -10.51 4.75 -2.22
N GLU A 43 -11.53 4.86 -3.07
CA GLU A 43 -12.58 5.87 -2.91
C GLU A 43 -13.45 5.62 -1.68
N LYS A 44 -13.50 4.36 -1.20
CA LYS A 44 -14.37 3.94 -0.08
C LYS A 44 -13.61 3.48 1.16
N ILE A 45 -12.40 2.93 0.98
CA ILE A 45 -11.58 2.36 2.06
C ILE A 45 -10.20 2.98 2.02
N SER A 46 -9.77 3.57 3.12
CA SER A 46 -8.44 4.17 3.19
C SER A 46 -7.34 3.09 3.13
N PHE A 47 -6.14 3.50 2.67
CA PHE A 47 -4.97 2.62 2.66
C PHE A 47 -4.69 2.00 4.04
N THR A 48 -4.79 2.80 5.12
CA THR A 48 -4.52 2.34 6.48
C THR A 48 -5.51 1.27 6.94
N GLU A 49 -6.81 1.46 6.66
CA GLU A 49 -7.84 0.47 6.99
C GLU A 49 -7.60 -0.86 6.26
N GLU A 50 -7.29 -0.79 4.96
CA GLU A 50 -7.00 -1.98 4.18
C GLU A 50 -5.73 -2.69 4.66
N TYR A 51 -4.67 -1.95 4.96
CA TYR A 51 -3.43 -2.50 5.47
C TYR A 51 -3.64 -3.26 6.79
N LEU A 52 -4.38 -2.66 7.73
CA LEU A 52 -4.72 -3.32 9.00
C LEU A 52 -5.54 -4.60 8.78
N ASP A 53 -6.48 -4.57 7.84
CA ASP A 53 -7.27 -5.75 7.48
C ASP A 53 -6.40 -6.85 6.86
N MET A 54 -5.42 -6.50 6.02
CA MET A 54 -4.43 -7.47 5.51
C MET A 54 -3.62 -8.09 6.64
N LEU A 55 -3.08 -7.30 7.57
CA LEU A 55 -2.32 -7.84 8.71
C LEU A 55 -3.14 -8.83 9.53
N ARG A 56 -4.41 -8.49 9.83
CA ARG A 56 -5.33 -9.38 10.54
C ARG A 56 -5.61 -10.66 9.77
N LYS A 57 -5.89 -10.56 8.46
CA LYS A 57 -6.15 -11.73 7.59
C LYS A 57 -4.98 -12.70 7.53
N PHE A 58 -3.75 -12.18 7.58
CA PHE A 58 -2.54 -13.00 7.58
C PHE A 58 -2.07 -13.38 8.99
N GLY A 59 -2.80 -13.01 10.05
CA GLY A 59 -2.45 -13.32 11.43
C GLY A 59 -1.14 -12.70 11.88
N VAL A 60 -0.77 -11.55 11.31
CA VAL A 60 0.45 -10.83 11.69
C VAL A 60 0.15 -10.02 12.94
N ASP A 61 0.83 -10.32 14.04
CA ASP A 61 0.78 -9.49 15.24
C ASP A 61 1.47 -8.15 14.98
N PHE A 62 0.76 -7.06 15.28
CA PHE A 62 1.30 -5.71 15.17
C PHE A 62 0.91 -4.89 16.40
N LYS A 63 1.77 -3.94 16.76
CA LYS A 63 1.41 -2.90 17.71
C LYS A 63 1.06 -1.65 16.91
N GLU A 64 -0.04 -0.99 17.27
CA GLU A 64 -0.53 0.21 16.58
C GLU A 64 0.54 1.32 16.49
N ALA A 65 1.44 1.39 17.48
CA ALA A 65 2.57 2.31 17.49
C ALA A 65 3.56 2.17 16.31
N TYR A 66 3.57 1.01 15.64
CA TYR A 66 4.46 0.70 14.51
C TYR A 66 3.72 0.60 13.16
N ILE A 67 2.44 0.96 13.12
CA ILE A 67 1.67 1.01 11.87
C ILE A 67 2.07 2.23 11.05
N PHE A 68 2.04 2.08 9.72
CA PHE A 68 2.28 3.19 8.80
C PHE A 68 1.38 4.38 9.17
N LYS A 69 2.02 5.50 9.48
CA LYS A 69 1.33 6.77 9.68
C LYS A 69 1.05 7.36 8.30
N SER A 70 -0.16 7.87 8.08
CA SER A 70 -0.47 8.62 6.87
C SER A 70 0.50 9.80 6.77
N VAL A 71 1.12 9.97 5.62
CA VAL A 71 1.89 11.17 5.32
C VAL A 71 0.87 12.21 4.86
N ASP A 72 0.49 13.12 5.74
CA ASP A 72 -0.29 14.29 5.35
C ASP A 72 0.59 15.16 4.45
N TYR A 73 0.34 15.11 3.14
CA TYR A 73 0.92 16.07 2.21
C TYR A 73 0.16 17.40 2.40
N LYS A 74 0.69 18.26 3.29
CA LYS A 74 0.33 19.69 3.30
C LYS A 74 0.90 20.41 2.09
#